data_AF-A0A3C0BDQ5-F1
#
_entry.id   AF-A0A3C0BDQ5-F1
#
_cell.length_a   1.000
_cell.length_b   1.000
_cell.length_c   1.000
_cell.angle_alpha   90.00
_cell.angle_beta   90.00
_cell.angle_gamma   90.00
#
_symmetry.space_group_name_H-M   'P 1'
#
loop_
_entity.id
_entity.type
_entity.pdbx_description
1 polymer ?
#
loop_
_entity_poly.entity_id
_entity_poly.type
_entity_poly.pdbx_seq_one_letter_code
_entity_poly.pdbx_strand_id
1 'polypeptide(L)'
;MIRKFSILLLFIFLILSFQHAALAQRQKVHNLAAYDLAPYHFGFILGMNQMLFSMDIVDGFQNNNYIPLQTPDIYSDSSTLYGIEHRPTFGFTIGIVSNLRISEHLDLRFVPSLSFGERNIDYSIMTKFEGEKDLILIT
;
A
#
# COMPACT_ATOMS: atom_id res chain seq x y z
N MET A 1 55.52 -7.42 -2.64
CA MET A 1 55.23 -8.40 -3.72
C MET A 1 53.86 -9.07 -3.57
N ILE A 2 53.50 -9.58 -2.38
CA ILE A 2 52.25 -10.33 -2.12
C ILE A 2 50.94 -9.59 -2.49
N ARG A 3 50.83 -8.28 -2.24
CA ARG A 3 49.62 -7.50 -2.62
C ARG A 3 49.38 -7.44 -4.13
N LYS A 4 50.45 -7.31 -4.94
CA LYS A 4 50.34 -7.28 -6.41
C LYS A 4 49.94 -8.65 -6.97
N PHE A 5 50.42 -9.73 -6.34
CA PHE A 5 50.05 -11.10 -6.71
C PHE A 5 48.60 -11.42 -6.35
N SER A 6 48.12 -10.97 -5.18
CA SER A 6 46.72 -11.11 -4.78
C SER A 6 45.76 -10.36 -5.71
N ILE A 7 46.14 -9.16 -6.17
CA ILE A 7 45.35 -8.39 -7.16
C ILE A 7 45.30 -9.12 -8.51
N LEU A 8 46.42 -9.70 -8.96
CA LEU A 8 46.46 -10.50 -10.19
C LEU A 8 45.54 -11.72 -10.10
N LEU A 9 45.53 -12.39 -8.95
CA LEU A 9 44.72 -13.58 -8.71
C LEU A 9 43.22 -13.26 -8.68
N LEU A 10 42.86 -12.12 -8.07
CA LEU A 10 41.49 -11.58 -8.11
C LEU A 10 41.05 -11.27 -9.55
N PHE A 11 41.93 -10.69 -10.36
CA PHE A 11 41.62 -10.33 -11.74
C PHE A 11 41.39 -11.58 -12.60
N ILE A 12 42.19 -12.63 -12.41
CA ILE A 12 42.02 -13.92 -13.07
C ILE A 12 40.72 -14.60 -12.63
N PHE A 13 40.39 -14.56 -11.34
CA PHE A 13 39.13 -15.08 -10.82
C PHE A 13 37.91 -14.37 -11.42
N LEU A 14 37.98 -13.04 -11.58
CA LEU A 14 36.94 -12.25 -12.21
C LEU A 14 36.73 -12.67 -13.67
N ILE A 15 37.80 -12.86 -14.44
CA ILE A 15 37.71 -13.27 -15.86
C ILE A 15 37.10 -14.67 -16.00
N LEU A 16 37.45 -15.60 -15.10
CA LEU A 16 36.93 -16.97 -15.12
C LEU A 16 35.45 -17.06 -14.72
N SER A 17 34.93 -16.10 -13.94
CA SER A 17 33.51 -16.07 -13.53
C SER A 17 32.56 -15.57 -14.62
N PHE A 18 33.06 -15.00 -15.73
CA PHE A 18 32.25 -14.56 -16.88
C PHE A 18 32.01 -15.63 -17.96
N GLN A 19 32.39 -16.90 -17.73
CA GLN A 19 32.30 -17.96 -18.75
C GLN A 19 30.90 -18.59 -18.90
N HIS A 20 29.86 -18.09 -18.22
CA HIS A 20 28.49 -18.55 -18.46
C HIS A 20 28.04 -18.08 -19.86
N ALA A 21 28.09 -19.03 -20.79
CA ALA A 21 27.73 -18.87 -22.19
C ALA A 21 26.46 -18.03 -22.37
N ALA A 22 26.55 -17.06 -23.29
CA ALA A 22 25.50 -16.14 -23.70
C ALA A 22 24.36 -16.86 -24.45
N LEU A 23 23.67 -17.79 -23.79
CA LEU A 23 22.45 -18.44 -24.28
C LEU A 23 21.28 -17.46 -24.45
N ALA A 24 21.42 -16.23 -23.95
CA ALA A 24 20.47 -15.13 -24.12
C ALA A 24 20.34 -14.62 -25.57
N GLN A 25 21.30 -14.93 -26.46
CA GLN A 25 21.25 -14.50 -27.87
C GLN A 25 20.54 -15.49 -28.80
N ARG A 26 19.99 -16.59 -28.28
CA ARG A 26 19.27 -17.55 -29.11
C ARG A 26 17.98 -16.90 -29.60
N GLN A 27 17.94 -16.61 -30.90
CA GLN A 27 16.78 -16.03 -31.56
C GLN A 27 15.60 -17.01 -31.44
N LYS A 28 14.66 -16.70 -30.54
CA LYS A 28 13.45 -17.47 -30.31
C LYS A 28 12.30 -16.76 -31.02
N VAL A 29 11.40 -17.52 -31.65
CA VAL A 29 10.16 -16.96 -32.18
C VAL A 29 9.40 -16.28 -31.03
N HIS A 30 9.10 -14.99 -31.20
CA HIS A 30 8.36 -14.24 -30.20
C HIS A 30 6.94 -14.81 -30.09
N ASN A 31 6.48 -15.00 -28.85
CA ASN A 31 5.09 -15.34 -28.62
C ASN A 31 4.23 -14.15 -29.02
N LEU A 32 3.32 -14.35 -29.97
CA LEU A 32 2.43 -13.32 -30.52
C LEU A 32 3.18 -12.09 -31.07
N ALA A 33 4.06 -12.29 -32.06
CA ALA A 33 4.86 -11.21 -32.67
C ALA A 33 4.04 -10.03 -33.25
N ALA A 34 2.77 -10.26 -33.61
CA ALA A 34 1.87 -9.23 -34.14
C ALA A 34 0.87 -8.70 -33.10
N TYR A 35 1.02 -9.05 -31.81
CA TYR A 35 0.09 -8.65 -30.76
C TYR A 35 -0.07 -7.13 -30.69
N ASP A 36 1.04 -6.40 -30.71
CA ASP A 36 1.07 -4.93 -30.62
C ASP A 36 0.39 -4.24 -31.82
N LEU A 37 0.19 -4.96 -32.93
CA LEU A 37 -0.48 -4.40 -34.10
C LEU A 37 -2.01 -4.39 -33.98
N ALA A 38 -2.58 -5.13 -33.02
CA ALA A 38 -4.03 -5.20 -32.84
C ALA A 38 -4.60 -3.82 -32.44
N PRO A 39 -5.80 -3.45 -32.95
CA PRO A 39 -6.43 -2.17 -32.61
C PRO A 39 -6.90 -2.09 -31.15
N TYR A 40 -7.17 -3.23 -30.52
CA TYR A 40 -7.66 -3.32 -29.14
C TYR A 40 -6.82 -4.31 -28.33
N HIS A 41 -6.48 -3.94 -27.10
CA HIS A 41 -5.89 -4.84 -26.11
C HIS A 41 -6.65 -4.79 -24.81
N PHE A 42 -6.81 -5.95 -24.18
CA PHE A 42 -7.42 -6.07 -22.88
C PHE A 42 -6.47 -6.74 -21.89
N GLY A 43 -6.50 -6.28 -20.65
CA GLY A 43 -5.73 -6.84 -19.55
C GLY A 43 -6.42 -6.58 -18.22
N PHE A 44 -5.74 -6.92 -17.14
CA PHE A 44 -6.16 -6.62 -15.79
C PHE A 44 -4.99 -6.07 -14.99
N ILE A 45 -5.29 -5.25 -14.00
CA ILE A 45 -4.33 -4.80 -13.00
C ILE A 45 -4.71 -5.37 -11.64
N LEU A 46 -3.68 -5.70 -10.86
CA LEU A 46 -3.77 -5.99 -9.45
C LEU A 46 -2.75 -5.11 -8.74
N GLY A 47 -3.22 -4.21 -7.89
CA GLY A 47 -2.40 -3.36 -7.05
C GLY A 47 -2.62 -3.66 -5.58
N MET A 48 -1.59 -3.50 -4.77
CA MET A 48 -1.72 -3.45 -3.31
C MET A 48 -1.63 -1.99 -2.88
N ASN A 49 -2.43 -1.60 -1.89
CA ASN A 49 -2.44 -0.24 -1.37
C ASN A 49 -2.60 -0.24 0.15
N GLN A 50 -2.23 0.87 0.77
CA GLN A 50 -2.49 1.14 2.18
C GLN A 50 -3.52 2.26 2.26
N MET A 51 -4.58 2.06 3.02
CA MET A 51 -5.71 2.98 3.11
C MET A 51 -5.43 4.04 4.17
N LEU A 52 -4.78 5.14 3.78
CA LEU A 52 -4.65 6.33 4.61
C LEU A 52 -5.74 7.34 4.25
N PHE A 53 -6.32 7.97 5.27
CA PHE A 53 -7.31 9.03 5.09
C PHE A 53 -7.13 10.10 6.15
N SER A 54 -7.52 11.33 5.81
CA SER A 54 -7.59 12.44 6.75
C SER A 54 -9.04 12.63 7.18
N MET A 55 -9.23 13.11 8.41
CA MET A 55 -10.55 13.38 8.99
C MET A 55 -10.57 14.83 9.46
N ASP A 56 -11.60 15.57 9.06
CA ASP A 56 -11.89 16.88 9.61
C ASP A 56 -12.76 16.69 10.86
N ILE A 57 -12.17 16.92 12.03
CA ILE A 57 -12.85 16.76 13.33
C ILE A 57 -13.45 18.10 13.75
N VAL A 58 -14.64 18.06 14.36
CA VAL A 58 -15.32 19.25 14.88
C VAL A 58 -14.56 19.82 16.08
N ASP A 59 -14.31 21.13 16.07
CA ASP A 59 -13.66 21.82 17.18
C ASP A 59 -14.43 21.67 18.49
N GLY A 60 -13.70 21.43 19.59
CA GLY A 60 -14.28 21.30 20.92
C GLY A 60 -15.00 19.97 21.17
N PHE A 61 -14.84 18.95 20.31
CA PHE A 61 -15.40 17.62 20.53
C PHE A 61 -15.04 17.02 21.91
N GLN A 62 -13.88 17.38 22.46
CA GLN A 62 -13.37 16.94 23.76
C GLN A 62 -14.07 17.59 24.96
N ASN A 63 -14.81 18.69 24.75
CA ASN A 63 -15.49 19.42 25.83
C ASN A 63 -16.80 18.73 26.26
N ASN A 64 -17.26 17.74 25.49
CA ASN A 64 -18.48 17.01 25.77
C ASN A 64 -18.21 15.93 26.82
N ASN A 65 -18.86 16.09 27.98
CA ASN A 65 -18.80 15.12 29.05
C ASN A 65 -20.05 14.23 29.03
N TYR A 66 -19.85 12.92 28.91
CA TYR A 66 -20.92 11.92 28.87
C TYR A 66 -21.15 11.34 30.26
N ILE A 67 -22.42 11.20 30.62
CA ILE A 67 -22.84 10.56 31.89
C ILE A 67 -22.92 9.04 31.73
N PRO A 68 -22.88 8.25 32.83
CA PRO A 68 -22.84 6.79 32.75
C PRO A 68 -24.05 6.17 32.01
N LEU A 69 -25.20 6.86 32.02
CA LEU A 69 -26.40 6.46 31.29
C LEU A 69 -26.22 6.52 29.76
N GLN A 70 -25.30 7.35 29.26
CA GLN A 70 -25.01 7.50 27.83
C GLN A 70 -23.92 6.53 27.35
N THR A 71 -23.12 6.01 28.26
CA THR A 71 -22.02 5.07 27.98
C THR A 71 -22.17 3.80 28.82
N PRO A 72 -23.23 2.99 28.60
CA PRO A 72 -23.50 1.81 29.44
C PRO A 72 -22.41 0.75 29.36
N ASP A 73 -21.63 0.74 28.28
CA ASP A 73 -20.54 -0.21 28.06
C ASP A 73 -19.24 0.16 28.81
N ILE A 74 -19.17 1.36 29.39
CA ILE A 74 -17.98 1.89 30.07
C ILE A 74 -18.32 2.17 31.53
N TYR A 75 -17.74 1.40 32.44
CA TYR A 75 -17.92 1.59 33.88
C TYR A 75 -17.11 2.79 34.39
N SER A 76 -17.72 3.98 34.37
CA SER A 76 -17.11 5.24 34.84
C SER A 76 -18.17 6.23 35.33
N ASP A 77 -17.79 7.22 36.14
CA ASP A 77 -18.68 8.31 36.58
C ASP A 77 -18.92 9.33 35.47
N SER A 78 -17.91 9.55 34.63
CA SER A 78 -17.98 10.44 33.48
C SER A 78 -16.98 10.03 32.42
N SER A 79 -17.35 10.13 31.16
CA SER A 79 -16.50 9.79 30.02
C SER A 79 -16.41 10.94 29.03
N THR A 80 -15.23 11.21 28.51
CA THR A 80 -14.97 12.26 27.50
C THR A 80 -14.20 11.67 26.33
N LEU A 81 -14.58 12.04 25.10
CA LEU A 81 -13.84 11.61 23.91
C LEU A 81 -12.56 12.44 23.81
N TYR A 82 -11.41 11.81 24.00
CA TYR A 82 -10.11 12.48 24.10
C TYR A 82 -9.38 12.54 22.75
N GLY A 83 -9.40 11.45 21.98
CA GLY A 83 -8.65 11.34 20.73
C GLY A 83 -9.41 10.52 19.69
N ILE A 84 -9.17 10.86 18.42
CA ILE A 84 -9.67 10.13 17.26
C ILE A 84 -8.50 9.98 16.31
N GLU A 85 -8.10 8.75 16.03
CA GLU A 85 -6.98 8.43 15.15
C GLU A 85 -7.44 7.46 14.07
N HIS A 86 -6.84 7.55 12.88
CA HIS A 86 -7.09 6.54 11.86
C HIS A 86 -6.04 5.44 11.96
N ARG A 87 -6.46 4.20 11.73
CA ARG A 87 -5.54 3.07 11.61
C ARG A 87 -5.37 2.68 10.15
N PRO A 88 -4.17 2.84 9.56
CA PRO A 88 -3.92 2.41 8.20
C PRO A 88 -4.12 0.90 8.05
N THR A 89 -4.97 0.49 7.11
CA THR A 89 -5.21 -0.92 6.78
C THR A 89 -4.67 -1.24 5.38
N PHE A 90 -4.38 -2.50 5.13
CA PHE A 90 -4.04 -2.95 3.78
C PHE A 90 -5.32 -3.11 2.95
N GLY A 91 -5.20 -2.71 1.69
CA GLY A 91 -6.21 -2.86 0.66
C GLY A 91 -5.59 -3.37 -0.64
N PHE A 92 -6.44 -3.62 -1.62
CA PHE A 92 -6.03 -4.02 -2.96
C PHE A 92 -6.92 -3.38 -4.01
N THR A 93 -6.38 -3.16 -5.20
CA THR A 93 -7.09 -2.55 -6.32
C THR A 93 -7.10 -3.51 -7.49
N ILE A 94 -8.28 -3.75 -8.05
CA ILE A 94 -8.46 -4.58 -9.24
C ILE A 94 -9.04 -3.68 -10.33
N GLY A 95 -8.53 -3.81 -11.55
CA GLY A 95 -9.05 -3.06 -12.69
C GLY A 95 -8.90 -3.83 -13.98
N ILE A 96 -9.69 -3.41 -14.97
CA ILE A 96 -9.59 -3.89 -16.35
C ILE A 96 -8.79 -2.84 -17.12
N VAL A 97 -7.82 -3.26 -17.91
CA VAL A 97 -7.10 -2.39 -18.82
C VAL A 97 -7.68 -2.58 -20.21
N SER A 98 -8.08 -1.49 -20.84
CA SER A 98 -8.45 -1.47 -22.26
C SER A 98 -7.55 -0.47 -22.98
N ASN A 99 -6.87 -0.93 -24.03
CA ASN A 99 -6.01 -0.11 -24.87
C ASN A 99 -6.63 -0.03 -26.27
N LEU A 100 -6.76 1.18 -26.80
CA LEU A 100 -7.17 1.44 -28.17
C LEU A 100 -5.99 2.06 -28.90
N ARG A 101 -5.47 1.35 -29.90
CA ARG A 101 -4.42 1.87 -30.78
C ARG A 101 -5.04 2.79 -31.83
N ILE A 102 -4.79 4.09 -31.72
CA ILE A 102 -5.33 5.10 -32.64
C ILE A 102 -4.39 5.29 -33.85
N SER A 103 -3.08 5.25 -33.62
CA SER A 103 -2.06 5.32 -34.68
C SER A 103 -0.83 4.49 -34.32
N GLU A 104 0.21 4.50 -35.17
CA GLU A 104 1.44 3.74 -34.91
C GLU A 104 2.15 4.16 -33.61
N HIS A 105 1.96 5.41 -33.18
CA HIS A 105 2.64 6.00 -32.02
C HIS A 105 1.68 6.63 -31.01
N LEU A 106 0.38 6.33 -31.11
CA LEU A 106 -0.64 6.88 -30.21
C LEU A 106 -1.65 5.82 -29.78
N ASP A 107 -1.71 5.61 -28.48
CA ASP A 107 -2.64 4.71 -27.82
C ASP A 107 -3.48 5.48 -26.80
N LEU A 108 -4.78 5.18 -26.77
CA LEU A 108 -5.69 5.61 -25.71
C LEU A 108 -5.94 4.44 -24.76
N ARG A 109 -5.57 4.62 -23.49
CA ARG A 109 -5.78 3.60 -22.46
C ARG A 109 -6.86 4.03 -21.49
N PHE A 110 -7.88 3.18 -21.35
CA PHE A 110 -8.92 3.32 -20.34
C PHE A 110 -8.79 2.20 -19.31
N VAL A 111 -8.68 2.58 -18.03
CA VAL A 111 -8.43 1.66 -16.91
C VAL A 111 -9.49 1.86 -15.82
N PRO A 112 -10.70 1.32 -15.98
CA PRO A 112 -11.66 1.28 -14.89
C PRO A 112 -11.14 0.36 -13.78
N SER A 113 -11.12 0.85 -12.55
CA SER A 113 -10.65 0.10 -11.39
C SER A 113 -11.56 0.28 -10.18
N LEU A 114 -11.50 -0.70 -9.28
CA LEU A 114 -12.15 -0.72 -7.99
C LEU A 114 -11.09 -0.96 -6.92
N SER A 115 -11.04 -0.10 -5.92
CA SER A 115 -10.16 -0.23 -4.76
C SER A 115 -10.94 -0.77 -3.57
N PHE A 116 -10.50 -1.91 -3.06
CA PHE A 116 -11.04 -2.56 -1.88
C PHE A 116 -10.13 -2.29 -0.69
N GLY A 117 -10.73 -1.97 0.44
CA GLY A 117 -10.02 -1.74 1.68
C GLY A 117 -10.98 -1.32 2.78
N GLU A 118 -10.51 -1.38 4.01
CA GLU A 118 -11.27 -1.01 5.21
C GLU A 118 -10.79 0.34 5.73
N ARG A 119 -11.64 1.05 6.48
CA ARG A 119 -11.25 2.30 7.17
C ARG A 119 -11.59 2.16 8.63
N ASN A 120 -10.56 2.02 9.45
CA ASN A 120 -10.70 1.84 10.88
C ASN A 120 -10.34 3.14 11.59
N ILE A 121 -11.14 3.48 12.60
CA ILE A 121 -10.99 4.68 13.41
C ILE A 121 -10.86 4.21 14.85
N ASP A 122 -9.78 4.60 15.48
CA ASP A 122 -9.48 4.32 16.87
C ASP A 122 -9.92 5.52 17.72
N TYR A 123 -10.72 5.25 18.74
CA TYR A 123 -11.21 6.25 19.68
C TYR A 123 -10.50 6.10 21.02
N SER A 124 -9.95 7.21 21.51
CA SER A 124 -9.37 7.30 22.85
C SER A 124 -10.39 7.99 23.76
N ILE A 125 -10.90 7.28 24.77
CA ILE A 125 -11.87 7.81 25.73
C ILE A 125 -11.18 8.00 27.07
N MET A 126 -11.26 9.21 27.61
CA MET A 126 -10.83 9.52 28.96
C MET A 126 -12.01 9.35 29.91
N THR A 127 -11.91 8.37 30.78
CA THR A 127 -12.88 8.06 31.82
C THR A 127 -12.45 8.66 33.15
N LYS A 128 -13.42 8.94 34.01
CA LYS A 128 -13.19 9.33 35.40
C LYS A 128 -14.02 8.44 36.31
N PHE A 129 -13.40 7.82 37.28
CA PHE A 129 -14.06 6.97 38.28
C PHE A 129 -13.50 7.30 39.66
N GLU A 130 -14.35 7.70 40.61
CA GLU A 130 -13.96 8.07 41.98
C GLU A 130 -12.83 9.12 42.09
N GLY A 131 -12.65 9.93 41.04
CA GLY A 131 -11.59 10.95 40.96
C GLY A 131 -10.32 10.52 40.24
N GLU A 132 -10.15 9.22 39.96
CA GLU A 132 -9.08 8.68 39.12
C GLU A 132 -9.43 8.84 37.64
N LYS A 133 -8.42 9.10 36.80
CA LYS A 133 -8.58 9.23 35.35
C LYS A 133 -7.90 8.07 34.64
N ASP A 134 -8.62 7.40 33.75
CA ASP A 134 -8.08 6.30 32.95
C ASP A 134 -8.40 6.46 31.46
N LEU A 135 -7.44 6.13 30.59
CA LEU A 135 -7.55 6.25 29.14
C LEU A 135 -7.81 4.89 28.52
N ILE A 136 -8.98 4.75 27.91
CA ILE A 136 -9.42 3.52 27.25
C ILE A 136 -9.35 3.71 25.75
N LEU A 137 -8.70 2.76 25.06
CA LEU A 137 -8.67 2.70 23.60
C LEU A 137 -9.79 1.78 23.12
N ILE A 138 -10.63 2.30 22.22
CA ILE A 138 -11.70 1.55 21.55
C ILE A 138 -11.35 1.51 20.06
N THR A 139 -11.26 0.29 19.53
CA THR A 139 -11.00 0.00 18.11
C THR A 139 -12.26 -0.48 17.43
#